data_AF-A0A820Z3F0-F1
#
_entry.id   AF-A0A820Z3F0-F1
#
_cell.length_a   1.000
_cell.length_b   1.000
_cell.length_c   1.000
_cell.angle_alpha   90.00
_cell.angle_beta   90.00
_cell.angle_gamma   90.00
#
_symmetry.space_group_name_H-M   'P 1'
#
loop_
_entity.id
_entity.type
_entity.pdbx_description
1 polymer ?
#
loop_
_entity_poly.entity_id
_entity_poly.type
_entity_poly.pdbx_seq_one_letter_code
_entity_poly.pdbx_strand_id
1 'polypeptide(L)'
;VIVNDLGEDSEAHAAKLIEVIILQCQDNMSVALPAIVQLMAQRFQREIVTSELRLMLIQVFIVILWLNPDRFFQTLNTVAANDPSTQSTIANFFNQWMTDCELFAGVHDRRVSALGLCTLLRIDSKYYSAISNIVPKILPNCIHIYQGLIKTYQHNNDDESNDDTEDDDESVPSEIDDGEDENITHEDDFLEKLKGKVPDHEMTGDGLGDDNQKDDDDSDFDIDETDLESYSTVLEANEDIDEFQIFCESLQKLQSDTTGYNQALLQNLTAEQRTQIQNIIRDTEKRKQEKG
;
A
#
# COMPACT_ATOMS: atom_id res chain seq x y z
N VAL A 1 24.37 -31.93 -13.60
CA VAL A 1 23.66 -30.77 -13.03
C VAL A 1 22.54 -30.46 -14.01
N ILE A 2 21.30 -30.76 -13.64
CA ILE A 2 20.14 -30.33 -14.44
C ILE A 2 19.99 -28.85 -14.12
N VAL A 3 20.63 -28.00 -14.93
CA VAL A 3 20.30 -26.58 -15.01
C VAL A 3 19.11 -26.51 -15.96
N ASN A 4 17.96 -26.99 -15.50
CA ASN A 4 16.72 -26.65 -16.19
C ASN A 4 16.36 -25.28 -15.66
N ASP A 5 16.61 -24.27 -16.48
CA ASP A 5 15.96 -22.98 -16.33
C ASP A 5 14.46 -23.23 -16.48
N LEU A 6 13.76 -23.29 -15.34
CA LEU A 6 12.32 -23.57 -15.30
C LEU A 6 11.49 -22.37 -15.77
N GLY A 7 12.15 -21.26 -16.10
CA GLY A 7 11.52 -20.02 -16.54
C GLY A 7 11.03 -19.15 -15.38
N GLU A 8 10.73 -17.89 -15.68
CA GLU A 8 10.32 -16.90 -14.68
C GLU A 8 8.98 -17.22 -14.01
N ASP A 9 8.09 -17.93 -14.71
CA ASP A 9 6.82 -18.43 -14.15
C ASP A 9 7.04 -19.34 -12.93
N SER A 10 7.93 -20.33 -13.07
CA SER A 10 8.28 -21.21 -11.94
C SER A 10 9.01 -20.46 -10.82
N GLU A 11 9.81 -19.44 -11.16
CA GLU A 11 10.45 -18.59 -10.18
C GLU A 11 9.43 -17.69 -9.44
N ALA A 12 8.35 -17.24 -10.11
CA ALA A 12 7.30 -16.43 -9.53
C ALA A 12 6.49 -17.25 -8.50
N HIS A 13 6.11 -18.47 -8.86
CA HIS A 13 5.50 -19.43 -7.93
C HIS A 13 6.40 -19.75 -6.73
N ALA A 14 7.72 -19.90 -6.95
CA ALA A 14 8.66 -20.12 -5.87
C ALA A 14 8.76 -18.90 -4.93
N ALA A 15 8.78 -17.69 -5.48
CA ALA A 15 8.76 -16.45 -4.70
C ALA A 15 7.47 -16.31 -3.90
N LYS A 16 6.30 -16.62 -4.50
CA LYS A 16 5.02 -16.65 -3.79
C LYS A 16 5.03 -17.64 -2.63
N LEU A 17 5.53 -18.86 -2.85
CA LEU A 17 5.67 -19.84 -1.77
C LEU A 17 6.58 -19.35 -0.64
N ILE A 18 7.69 -18.67 -0.97
CA ILE A 18 8.60 -18.09 0.03
C ILE A 18 7.88 -17.02 0.84
N GLU A 19 7.11 -16.15 0.20
CA GLU A 19 6.30 -15.13 0.85
C GLU A 19 5.34 -15.76 1.87
N VAL A 20 4.55 -16.75 1.43
CA VAL A 20 3.61 -17.50 2.28
C VAL A 20 4.32 -18.13 3.48
N ILE A 21 5.49 -18.76 3.26
CA ILE A 21 6.28 -19.37 4.35
C ILE A 21 6.72 -18.31 5.36
N ILE A 22 7.21 -17.14 4.91
CA ILE A 22 7.66 -16.08 5.80
C ILE A 22 6.48 -15.54 6.62
N LEU A 23 5.34 -15.29 5.98
CA LEU A 23 4.12 -14.82 6.63
C LEU A 23 3.62 -15.83 7.68
N GLN A 24 3.65 -17.13 7.37
CA GLN A 24 3.15 -18.18 8.26
C GLN A 24 4.11 -18.47 9.43
N CYS A 25 5.41 -18.40 9.19
CA CYS A 25 6.42 -18.80 10.18
C CYS A 25 7.00 -17.63 10.98
N GLN A 26 6.90 -16.39 10.50
CA GLN A 26 7.28 -15.15 11.19
C GLN A 26 8.63 -15.27 11.92
N ASP A 27 8.64 -15.12 13.24
CA ASP A 27 9.85 -15.15 14.06
C ASP A 27 10.60 -16.50 14.04
N ASN A 28 9.92 -17.59 13.71
CA ASN A 28 10.51 -18.93 13.60
C ASN A 28 11.43 -19.07 12.38
N MET A 29 11.47 -18.09 11.47
CA MET A 29 12.31 -18.10 10.27
C MET A 29 13.77 -17.69 10.52
N SER A 30 14.19 -17.41 11.76
CA SER A 30 15.52 -16.86 12.06
C SER A 30 16.70 -17.62 11.43
N VAL A 31 16.63 -18.96 11.35
CA VAL A 31 17.71 -19.80 10.78
C VAL A 31 17.69 -19.79 9.24
N ALA A 32 16.50 -19.80 8.63
CA ALA A 32 16.34 -19.93 7.19
C ALA A 32 16.39 -18.58 6.46
N LEU A 33 16.01 -17.48 7.13
CA LEU A 33 15.87 -16.16 6.53
C LEU A 33 17.14 -15.67 5.83
N PRO A 34 18.37 -15.80 6.39
CA PRO A 34 19.58 -15.35 5.69
C PRO A 34 19.80 -16.06 4.35
N ALA A 35 19.53 -17.36 4.27
CA ALA A 35 19.67 -18.12 3.03
C ALA A 35 18.60 -17.71 2.00
N ILE A 36 17.37 -17.49 2.45
CA ILE A 36 16.28 -17.00 1.59
C ILE A 36 16.63 -15.62 1.03
N VAL A 37 17.00 -14.67 1.89
CA VAL A 37 17.37 -13.31 1.49
C VAL A 37 18.55 -13.32 0.52
N GLN A 38 19.53 -14.20 0.72
CA GLN A 38 20.64 -14.35 -0.23
C GLN A 38 20.17 -14.80 -1.61
N LEU A 39 19.30 -15.82 -1.68
CA LEU A 39 18.76 -16.30 -2.95
C LEU A 39 17.91 -15.24 -3.66
N MET A 40 17.05 -14.55 -2.91
CA MET A 40 16.21 -13.47 -3.45
C MET A 40 17.06 -12.30 -3.94
N ALA A 41 18.07 -11.88 -3.16
CA ALA A 41 18.98 -10.82 -3.56
C ALA A 41 19.74 -11.18 -4.85
N GLN A 42 20.28 -12.40 -4.94
CA GLN A 42 20.96 -12.88 -6.14
C GLN A 42 20.03 -12.97 -7.36
N ARG A 43 18.77 -13.38 -7.17
CA ARG A 43 17.78 -13.38 -8.26
C ARG A 43 17.45 -11.96 -8.71
N PHE A 44 17.30 -11.04 -7.78
CA PHE A 44 16.94 -9.65 -8.03
C PHE A 44 18.04 -8.86 -8.77
N GLN A 45 19.29 -9.33 -8.76
CA GLN A 45 20.38 -8.75 -9.56
C GLN A 45 20.43 -9.27 -11.01
N ARG A 46 19.71 -10.35 -11.32
CA ARG A 46 19.63 -10.87 -12.69
C ARG A 46 18.54 -10.11 -13.45
N GLU A 47 18.61 -10.15 -14.78
CA GLU A 47 17.52 -9.65 -15.63
C GLU A 47 16.19 -10.30 -15.23
N ILE A 48 15.14 -9.49 -15.11
CA ILE A 48 13.77 -9.94 -14.84
C ILE A 48 12.91 -9.42 -16.00
N VAL A 49 12.33 -10.33 -16.76
CA VAL A 49 11.59 -9.99 -17.99
C VAL A 49 10.12 -9.67 -17.68
N THR A 50 9.50 -10.48 -16.81
CA THR A 50 8.08 -10.41 -16.46
C THR A 50 7.84 -9.44 -15.29
N SER A 51 6.72 -8.72 -15.33
CA SER A 51 6.24 -7.93 -14.18
C SER A 51 5.88 -8.83 -13.01
N GLU A 52 5.21 -9.96 -13.27
CA GLU A 52 4.78 -10.93 -12.27
C GLU A 52 5.93 -11.40 -11.36
N LEU A 53 7.02 -11.93 -11.92
CA LEU A 53 8.17 -12.33 -11.11
C LEU A 53 8.78 -11.15 -10.35
N ARG A 54 8.87 -9.98 -10.99
CA ARG A 54 9.44 -8.79 -10.37
C ARG A 54 8.64 -8.37 -9.14
N LEU A 55 7.30 -8.35 -9.26
CA LEU A 55 6.38 -8.05 -8.16
C LEU A 55 6.48 -9.09 -7.05
N MET A 56 6.53 -10.39 -7.37
CA MET A 56 6.69 -11.45 -6.37
C MET A 56 7.99 -11.31 -5.58
N LEU A 57 9.12 -11.01 -6.23
CA LEU A 57 10.38 -10.78 -5.53
C LEU A 57 10.32 -9.52 -4.64
N ILE A 58 9.65 -8.46 -5.09
CA ILE A 58 9.42 -7.24 -4.32
C ILE A 58 8.57 -7.55 -3.08
N GLN A 59 7.48 -8.31 -3.21
CA GLN A 59 6.59 -8.67 -2.10
C GLN A 59 7.32 -9.46 -1.01
N VAL A 60 8.18 -10.42 -1.37
CA VAL A 60 9.01 -11.14 -0.40
C VAL A 60 9.85 -10.17 0.45
N PHE A 61 10.48 -9.16 -0.18
CA PHE A 61 11.23 -8.15 0.56
C PHE A 61 10.33 -7.24 1.40
N ILE A 62 9.16 -6.86 0.91
CA ILE A 62 8.17 -6.06 1.65
C ILE A 62 7.72 -6.80 2.90
N VAL A 63 7.38 -8.08 2.81
CA VAL A 63 6.95 -8.89 3.95
C VAL A 63 8.05 -8.96 5.02
N ILE A 64 9.30 -9.18 4.62
CA ILE A 64 10.43 -9.22 5.58
C ILE A 64 10.61 -7.85 6.26
N LEU A 65 10.49 -6.76 5.49
CA LEU A 65 10.57 -5.40 6.00
C LEU A 65 9.44 -5.11 6.99
N TRP A 66 8.20 -5.44 6.64
CA TRP A 66 7.02 -5.22 7.46
C TRP A 66 7.07 -5.98 8.78
N LEU A 67 7.45 -7.26 8.74
CA LEU A 67 7.56 -8.08 9.95
C LEU A 67 8.63 -7.56 10.90
N ASN A 68 9.80 -7.16 10.38
CA ASN A 68 10.87 -6.63 11.21
C ASN A 68 11.91 -5.82 10.40
N PRO A 69 11.86 -4.47 10.42
CA PRO A 69 12.80 -3.63 9.69
C PRO A 69 14.26 -3.85 10.12
N ASP A 70 14.50 -4.05 11.42
CA ASP A 70 15.86 -4.25 11.93
C ASP A 70 16.48 -5.52 11.35
N ARG A 71 15.70 -6.61 11.33
CA ARG A 71 16.11 -7.88 10.75
C ARG A 71 16.27 -7.79 9.23
N PHE A 72 15.40 -7.06 8.53
CA PHE A 72 15.51 -6.81 7.09
C PHE A 72 16.87 -6.19 6.74
N PHE A 73 17.19 -5.05 7.35
CA PHE A 73 18.46 -4.35 7.09
C PHE A 73 19.67 -5.15 7.56
N GLN A 74 19.61 -5.79 8.75
CA GLN A 74 20.70 -6.62 9.24
C GLN A 74 21.03 -7.77 8.28
N THR A 75 19.99 -8.45 7.79
CA THR A 75 20.15 -9.62 6.93
C THR A 75 20.70 -9.22 5.57
N LEU A 76 20.13 -8.20 4.92
CA LEU A 76 20.62 -7.72 3.62
C LEU A 76 22.05 -7.16 3.70
N ASN A 77 22.41 -6.45 4.78
CA ASN A 77 23.78 -5.99 4.98
C ASN A 77 24.77 -7.17 5.16
N THR A 78 24.35 -8.22 5.85
CA THR A 78 25.17 -9.44 6.02
C THR A 78 25.34 -10.17 4.68
N VAL A 79 24.27 -10.29 3.91
CA VAL A 79 24.30 -10.88 2.55
C VAL A 79 25.23 -10.06 1.65
N ALA A 80 25.09 -8.74 1.64
CA ALA A 80 25.94 -7.84 0.86
C ALA A 80 27.43 -7.94 1.26
N ALA A 81 27.72 -8.05 2.56
CA ALA A 81 29.08 -8.23 3.06
C ALA A 81 29.72 -9.55 2.59
N ASN A 82 28.92 -10.62 2.48
CA ASN A 82 29.38 -11.94 2.05
C ASN A 82 29.40 -12.09 0.52
N ASP A 83 28.56 -11.35 -0.20
CA ASP A 83 28.43 -11.38 -1.65
C ASP A 83 28.36 -9.95 -2.21
N PRO A 84 29.50 -9.38 -2.64
CA PRO A 84 29.56 -8.02 -3.17
C PRO A 84 28.65 -7.75 -4.38
N SER A 85 28.21 -8.78 -5.11
CA SER A 85 27.27 -8.60 -6.23
C SER A 85 25.89 -8.10 -5.77
N THR A 86 25.55 -8.30 -4.49
CA THR A 86 24.26 -7.92 -3.91
C THR A 86 24.27 -6.57 -3.19
N GLN A 87 25.37 -5.82 -3.25
CA GLN A 87 25.55 -4.54 -2.54
C GLN A 87 24.50 -3.48 -2.88
N SER A 88 24.02 -3.44 -4.13
CA SER A 88 22.98 -2.52 -4.59
C SER A 88 21.55 -3.00 -4.29
N THR A 89 21.36 -4.21 -3.74
CA THR A 89 20.02 -4.82 -3.59
C THR A 89 19.05 -3.94 -2.82
N ILE A 90 19.46 -3.37 -1.69
CA ILE A 90 18.59 -2.52 -0.87
C ILE A 90 18.10 -1.31 -1.68
N ALA A 91 19.03 -0.59 -2.31
CA ALA A 91 18.69 0.60 -3.09
C ALA A 91 17.84 0.23 -4.32
N ASN A 92 18.20 -0.84 -5.03
CA ASN A 92 17.47 -1.30 -6.21
C ASN A 92 16.05 -1.73 -5.83
N PHE A 93 15.88 -2.47 -4.74
CA PHE A 93 14.58 -2.91 -4.22
C PHE A 93 13.67 -1.71 -3.96
N PHE A 94 14.12 -0.72 -3.17
CA PHE A 94 13.28 0.43 -2.83
C PHE A 94 12.92 1.26 -4.06
N ASN A 95 13.86 1.49 -4.98
CA ASN A 95 13.58 2.26 -6.20
C ASN A 95 12.63 1.51 -7.13
N GLN A 96 12.79 0.20 -7.27
CA GLN A 96 11.94 -0.63 -8.11
C GLN A 96 10.53 -0.71 -7.52
N TRP A 97 10.40 -0.97 -6.22
CA TRP A 97 9.11 -1.00 -5.55
C TRP A 97 8.35 0.32 -5.73
N MET A 98 8.99 1.47 -5.52
CA MET A 98 8.31 2.76 -5.74
C MET A 98 7.92 3.02 -7.19
N THR A 99 8.55 2.35 -8.15
CA THR A 99 8.24 2.47 -9.59
C THR A 99 7.10 1.53 -9.95
N ASP A 100 7.08 0.34 -9.39
CA ASP A 100 6.11 -0.72 -9.71
C ASP A 100 4.86 -0.69 -8.81
N CYS A 101 4.71 0.27 -7.89
CA CYS A 101 3.52 0.36 -7.04
C CYS A 101 2.21 0.38 -7.84
N GLU A 102 2.21 0.95 -9.04
CA GLU A 102 1.04 1.00 -9.94
C GLU A 102 0.66 -0.34 -10.56
N LEU A 103 1.56 -1.33 -10.51
CA LEU A 103 1.36 -2.64 -11.10
C LEU A 103 0.75 -3.64 -10.10
N PHE A 104 0.56 -3.28 -8.82
CA PHE A 104 -0.14 -4.13 -7.87
C PHE A 104 -1.65 -4.08 -8.13
N ALA A 105 -2.18 -5.15 -8.72
CA ALA A 105 -3.56 -5.21 -9.21
C ALA A 105 -4.53 -5.83 -8.20
N GLY A 106 -4.21 -6.97 -7.60
CA GLY A 106 -5.18 -7.60 -6.70
C GLY A 106 -5.03 -7.23 -5.22
N VAL A 107 -5.99 -7.71 -4.44
CA VAL A 107 -6.21 -7.30 -3.04
C VAL A 107 -4.99 -7.62 -2.20
N HIS A 108 -4.49 -8.85 -2.30
CA HIS A 108 -3.38 -9.32 -1.47
C HIS A 108 -2.13 -8.48 -1.69
N ASP A 109 -1.76 -8.32 -2.96
CA ASP A 109 -0.63 -7.54 -3.44
C ASP A 109 -0.65 -6.10 -2.91
N ARG A 110 -1.81 -5.45 -3.00
CA ARG A 110 -2.03 -4.10 -2.48
C ARG A 110 -1.94 -4.05 -0.96
N ARG A 111 -2.50 -5.03 -0.23
CA ARG A 111 -2.40 -5.10 1.24
C ARG A 111 -0.94 -5.27 1.69
N VAL A 112 -0.17 -6.15 1.06
CA VAL A 112 1.26 -6.34 1.34
C VAL A 112 2.01 -5.02 1.13
N SER A 113 1.80 -4.36 -0.03
CA SER A 113 2.42 -3.07 -0.33
C SER A 113 1.99 -1.97 0.66
N ALA A 114 0.72 -1.92 1.05
CA ALA A 114 0.17 -0.97 2.01
C ALA A 114 0.85 -1.09 3.39
N LEU A 115 0.97 -2.32 3.92
CA LEU A 115 1.64 -2.61 5.19
C LEU A 115 3.13 -2.27 5.14
N GLY A 116 3.79 -2.57 4.02
CA GLY A 116 5.17 -2.16 3.75
C GLY A 116 5.34 -0.64 3.79
N LEU A 117 4.50 0.10 3.07
CA LEU A 117 4.56 1.56 3.01
C LEU A 117 4.30 2.18 4.39
N CYS A 118 3.35 1.66 5.17
CA CYS A 118 3.13 2.08 6.55
C CYS A 118 4.33 1.79 7.46
N THR A 119 5.09 0.75 7.17
CA THR A 119 6.36 0.47 7.86
C THR A 119 7.41 1.51 7.51
N LEU A 120 7.49 1.93 6.24
CA LEU A 120 8.37 3.03 5.84
C LEU A 120 7.99 4.35 6.51
N LEU A 121 6.71 4.71 6.57
CA LEU A 121 6.26 5.94 7.27
C LEU A 121 6.69 6.00 8.74
N ARG A 122 6.87 4.84 9.38
CA ARG A 122 7.24 4.71 10.80
C ARG A 122 8.69 4.28 11.01
N ILE A 123 9.50 4.26 9.95
CA ILE A 123 10.85 3.71 9.99
C ILE A 123 11.77 4.54 10.89
N ASP A 124 12.68 3.87 11.59
CA ASP A 124 13.67 4.54 12.42
C ASP A 124 14.63 5.37 11.55
N SER A 125 14.92 6.60 11.99
CA SER A 125 15.89 7.53 11.40
C SER A 125 17.25 6.91 11.04
N LYS A 126 17.70 5.85 11.74
CA LYS A 126 18.93 5.12 11.43
C LYS A 126 18.94 4.52 10.02
N TYR A 127 17.78 4.27 9.43
CA TYR A 127 17.63 3.72 8.08
C TYR A 127 17.40 4.78 7.00
N TYR A 128 17.33 6.06 7.38
CA TYR A 128 17.06 7.15 6.45
C TYR A 128 18.04 7.19 5.26
N SER A 129 19.33 6.92 5.49
CA SER A 129 20.34 6.90 4.42
C SER A 129 20.10 5.81 3.37
N ALA A 130 19.43 4.71 3.72
CA ALA A 130 19.11 3.63 2.81
C ALA A 130 17.88 3.94 1.94
N ILE A 131 17.00 4.83 2.39
CA ILE A 131 15.72 5.14 1.73
C ILE A 131 15.60 6.59 1.26
N SER A 132 16.59 7.46 1.50
CA SER A 132 16.48 8.91 1.30
C SER A 132 15.99 9.31 -0.10
N ASN A 133 16.39 8.54 -1.12
CA ASN A 133 16.04 8.81 -2.52
C ASN A 133 14.57 8.49 -2.86
N ILE A 134 13.93 7.61 -2.08
CA ILE A 134 12.53 7.22 -2.31
C ILE A 134 11.54 8.01 -1.45
N VAL A 135 12.00 8.74 -0.45
CA VAL A 135 11.13 9.47 0.50
C VAL A 135 10.05 10.31 -0.19
N PRO A 136 10.34 11.09 -1.25
CA PRO A 136 9.31 11.86 -1.94
C PRO A 136 8.21 11.03 -2.61
N LYS A 137 8.44 9.72 -2.84
CA LYS A 137 7.52 8.81 -3.51
C LYS A 137 6.66 7.98 -2.54
N ILE A 138 7.04 7.88 -1.27
CA ILE A 138 6.36 7.00 -0.29
C ILE A 138 4.88 7.38 -0.15
N LEU A 139 4.58 8.64 0.20
CA LEU A 139 3.19 9.07 0.39
C LEU A 139 2.35 9.08 -0.89
N PRO A 140 2.86 9.54 -2.05
CA PRO A 140 2.15 9.36 -3.33
C PRO A 140 1.78 7.90 -3.60
N ASN A 141 2.69 6.96 -3.34
CA ASN A 141 2.42 5.53 -3.50
C ASN A 141 1.45 4.99 -2.44
N CYS A 142 1.44 5.51 -1.21
CA CYS A 142 0.38 5.19 -0.26
C CYS A 142 -0.99 5.55 -0.84
N ILE A 143 -1.15 6.78 -1.35
CA ILE A 143 -2.41 7.25 -1.92
C ILE A 143 -2.88 6.29 -3.02
N HIS A 144 -2.00 5.96 -3.96
CA HIS A 144 -2.32 5.06 -5.06
C HIS A 144 -2.80 3.68 -4.56
N ILE A 145 -2.04 3.06 -3.67
CA ILE A 145 -2.37 1.72 -3.14
C ILE A 145 -3.70 1.73 -2.37
N TYR A 146 -3.92 2.72 -1.50
CA TYR A 146 -5.15 2.79 -0.70
C TYR A 146 -6.38 3.13 -1.55
N GLN A 147 -6.25 3.97 -2.59
CA GLN A 147 -7.33 4.18 -3.55
C GLN A 147 -7.69 2.90 -4.30
N GLY A 148 -6.68 2.11 -4.71
CA GLY A 148 -6.89 0.81 -5.32
C GLY A 148 -7.62 -0.17 -4.38
N LEU A 149 -7.22 -0.23 -3.10
CA LEU A 149 -7.90 -1.05 -2.09
C LEU A 149 -9.35 -0.62 -1.85
N ILE A 150 -9.63 0.68 -1.77
CA ILE A 150 -11.00 1.19 -1.60
C ILE A 150 -11.89 0.69 -2.74
N LYS A 151 -11.43 0.88 -3.99
CA LYS A 151 -12.18 0.45 -5.18
C LYS A 151 -12.43 -1.06 -5.19
N THR A 152 -11.40 -1.86 -4.91
CA THR A 152 -11.56 -3.32 -4.91
C THR A 152 -12.51 -3.81 -3.81
N TYR A 153 -12.43 -3.24 -2.61
CA TYR A 153 -13.36 -3.61 -1.55
C TYR A 153 -14.80 -3.17 -1.79
N GLN A 154 -15.01 -2.05 -2.49
CA GLN A 154 -16.36 -1.63 -2.91
C GLN A 154 -16.94 -2.61 -3.92
N HIS A 155 -16.16 -2.96 -4.95
CA HIS A 155 -16.59 -3.91 -5.98
C HIS A 155 -16.95 -5.28 -5.40
N ASN A 156 -16.12 -5.83 -4.51
CA ASN A 156 -16.40 -7.13 -3.90
C ASN A 156 -17.67 -7.11 -3.02
N ASN A 157 -17.95 -5.99 -2.33
CA ASN A 157 -19.18 -5.86 -1.55
C ASN A 157 -20.43 -5.77 -2.44
N ASP A 158 -20.32 -5.07 -3.58
CA ASP A 158 -21.42 -4.93 -4.54
C ASP A 158 -21.74 -6.28 -5.20
N ASP A 159 -20.73 -7.06 -5.56
CA ASP A 159 -20.89 -8.41 -6.12
C ASP A 159 -21.50 -9.40 -5.11
N GLU A 160 -21.08 -9.36 -3.83
CA GLU A 160 -21.70 -10.17 -2.77
C GLU A 160 -23.16 -9.76 -2.50
N SER A 161 -23.52 -8.49 -2.69
CA SER A 161 -24.90 -8.00 -2.51
C SER A 161 -25.82 -8.30 -3.71
N ASN A 162 -25.26 -8.57 -4.88
CA ASN A 162 -26.00 -8.88 -6.10
C ASN A 162 -26.38 -10.36 -6.25
N ASP A 163 -25.83 -11.27 -5.42
CA ASP A 163 -26.18 -12.70 -5.46
C ASP A 163 -27.49 -13.04 -4.70
N ASP A 164 -28.16 -12.03 -4.11
CA ASP A 164 -29.41 -12.16 -3.35
C ASP A 164 -30.65 -11.50 -4.00
N THR A 165 -30.61 -11.16 -5.31
CA THR A 165 -31.79 -10.61 -6.02
C THR A 165 -32.19 -11.38 -7.28
N GLU A 166 -32.52 -12.67 -7.11
CA GLU A 166 -33.67 -13.22 -7.84
C GLU A 166 -34.95 -12.93 -7.04
N ASP A 167 -35.43 -11.69 -7.06
CA ASP A 167 -36.88 -11.45 -6.99
C ASP A 167 -37.25 -10.06 -7.54
N ASP A 168 -38.13 -10.12 -8.52
CA ASP A 168 -38.87 -9.08 -9.20
C ASP A 168 -39.73 -8.28 -8.20
N ASP A 169 -39.41 -7.02 -7.90
CA ASP A 169 -40.44 -6.03 -7.57
C ASP A 169 -40.00 -4.57 -7.79
N GLU A 170 -40.75 -3.88 -8.65
CA GLU A 170 -40.76 -2.42 -8.77
C GLU A 170 -41.13 -1.79 -7.42
N SER A 171 -40.23 -1.03 -6.77
CA SER A 171 -40.68 0.01 -5.84
C SER A 171 -39.69 1.16 -5.63
N VAL A 172 -40.04 2.28 -6.26
CA VAL A 172 -39.96 3.70 -5.86
C VAL A 172 -38.89 4.13 -4.82
N PRO A 173 -38.04 5.14 -5.13
CA PRO A 173 -37.06 5.67 -4.18
C PRO A 173 -37.74 6.45 -3.05
N SER A 174 -37.42 6.08 -1.81
CA SER A 174 -37.76 6.84 -0.61
C SER A 174 -36.63 7.82 -0.27
N GLU A 175 -36.88 9.10 -0.51
CA GLU A 175 -36.14 10.20 0.11
C GLU A 175 -36.22 10.07 1.64
N ILE A 176 -35.06 10.01 2.31
CA ILE A 176 -34.96 10.38 3.73
C ILE A 176 -33.74 11.28 3.90
N ASP A 177 -34.06 12.57 3.98
CA ASP A 177 -33.35 13.60 4.73
C ASP A 177 -33.56 13.34 6.22
N ASP A 178 -32.47 13.25 6.99
CA ASP A 178 -32.38 13.89 8.30
C ASP A 178 -30.92 13.86 8.77
N GLY A 179 -30.39 15.04 9.05
CA GLY A 179 -29.08 15.20 9.68
C GLY A 179 -29.13 14.94 11.19
N GLU A 180 -27.96 14.77 11.78
CA GLU A 180 -27.54 15.56 12.94
C GLU A 180 -26.05 15.36 13.20
N ASP A 181 -25.47 16.43 13.70
CA ASP A 181 -24.06 16.77 13.81
C ASP A 181 -23.56 16.38 15.21
N GLU A 182 -22.59 15.46 15.32
CA GLU A 182 -21.88 15.16 16.57
C GLU A 182 -20.36 15.30 16.41
N ASN A 183 -19.90 16.55 16.45
CA ASN A 183 -18.71 17.06 17.16
C ASN A 183 -17.64 16.02 17.56
N ILE A 184 -16.69 15.70 16.67
CA ILE A 184 -15.48 14.96 17.02
C ILE A 184 -14.34 15.96 17.27
N THR A 185 -14.12 16.27 18.54
CA THR A 185 -13.11 17.21 19.05
C THR A 185 -11.66 16.68 19.01
N HIS A 186 -11.31 15.97 17.94
CA HIS A 186 -9.94 15.58 17.60
C HIS A 186 -9.53 15.96 16.16
N GLU A 187 -10.45 16.58 15.40
CA GLU A 187 -10.39 16.78 13.94
C GLU A 187 -9.47 17.90 13.42
N ASP A 188 -9.17 18.95 14.19
CA ASP A 188 -8.58 20.16 13.59
C ASP A 188 -7.05 20.12 13.41
N ASP A 189 -6.32 19.33 14.20
CA ASP A 189 -4.86 19.53 14.32
C ASP A 189 -4.05 18.94 13.13
N PHE A 190 -4.62 17.96 12.40
CA PHE A 190 -4.04 17.46 11.14
C PHE A 190 -4.47 18.31 9.93
N LEU A 191 -5.76 18.66 9.86
CA LEU A 191 -6.36 19.48 8.80
C LEU A 191 -5.73 20.89 8.77
N GLU A 192 -5.42 21.46 9.93
CA GLU A 192 -4.82 22.79 10.06
C GLU A 192 -3.32 22.80 9.70
N LYS A 193 -2.59 21.71 9.98
CA LYS A 193 -1.13 21.60 9.67
C LYS A 193 -0.82 21.20 8.22
N LEU A 194 -1.76 20.55 7.53
CA LEU A 194 -1.64 20.30 6.09
C LEU A 194 -1.81 21.60 5.26
N LYS A 195 -2.53 22.60 5.80
CA LYS A 195 -2.69 23.94 5.22
C LYS A 195 -1.41 24.77 5.42
N GLY A 196 -0.35 24.42 4.68
CA GLY A 196 0.79 25.32 4.52
C GLY A 196 0.32 26.66 3.92
N LYS A 197 0.73 27.78 4.51
CA LYS A 197 0.36 29.15 4.08
C LYS A 197 0.65 29.35 2.58
N VAL A 198 -0.40 29.39 1.77
CA VAL A 198 -0.37 29.92 0.39
C VAL A 198 -0.75 31.40 0.48
N PRO A 199 -0.04 32.34 -0.19
CA PRO A 199 -0.47 33.74 -0.23
C PRO A 199 -1.76 33.85 -1.07
N ASP A 200 -2.79 34.48 -0.50
CA ASP A 200 -4.02 34.84 -1.20
C ASP A 200 -3.69 35.61 -2.49
N HIS A 201 -4.18 35.09 -3.62
CA HIS A 201 -4.34 35.90 -4.82
C HIS A 201 -5.83 35.96 -5.15
N GLU A 202 -6.44 37.09 -4.78
CA GLU A 202 -7.79 37.47 -5.18
C GLU A 202 -7.88 37.54 -6.71
N MET A 203 -8.80 36.76 -7.29
CA MET A 203 -9.33 37.03 -8.63
C MET A 203 -10.85 36.85 -8.60
N THR A 204 -11.52 37.99 -8.73
CA THR A 204 -12.96 38.17 -8.94
C THR A 204 -13.38 37.74 -10.35
N GLY A 205 -14.57 37.14 -10.50
CA GLY A 205 -15.24 37.02 -11.79
C GLY A 205 -16.48 36.12 -11.79
N ASP A 206 -17.66 36.73 -11.81
CA ASP A 206 -19.00 36.14 -11.94
C ASP A 206 -19.20 35.23 -13.16
N GLY A 207 -20.05 34.21 -13.01
CA GLY A 207 -21.25 34.09 -13.84
C GLY A 207 -21.39 32.90 -14.81
N LEU A 208 -22.35 32.02 -14.44
CA LEU A 208 -23.34 31.31 -15.30
C LEU A 208 -22.94 29.99 -16.01
N GLY A 209 -23.39 28.89 -15.41
CA GLY A 209 -24.28 27.87 -15.99
C GLY A 209 -23.83 27.07 -17.22
N ASP A 210 -23.61 25.77 -17.03
CA ASP A 210 -24.14 24.73 -17.91
C ASP A 210 -24.12 23.36 -17.20
N ASP A 211 -25.30 22.75 -17.07
CA ASP A 211 -25.48 21.37 -16.63
C ASP A 211 -24.84 20.45 -17.68
N ASN A 212 -23.79 19.75 -17.29
CA ASN A 212 -23.40 18.51 -17.96
C ASN A 212 -23.11 17.48 -16.87
N GLN A 213 -24.18 16.80 -16.46
CA GLN A 213 -24.08 15.42 -15.97
C GLN A 213 -23.29 14.64 -17.01
N LYS A 214 -22.02 14.42 -16.74
CA LYS A 214 -21.28 13.34 -17.34
C LYS A 214 -21.38 12.21 -16.33
N ASP A 215 -22.28 11.29 -16.63
CA ASP A 215 -22.16 9.90 -16.22
C ASP A 215 -20.79 9.45 -16.74
N ASP A 216 -19.75 9.57 -15.91
CA ASP A 216 -18.49 8.88 -16.15
C ASP A 216 -18.78 7.41 -15.86
N ASP A 217 -18.96 6.68 -16.95
CA ASP A 217 -19.08 5.24 -17.10
C ASP A 217 -17.96 4.54 -16.31
N ASP A 218 -18.25 4.18 -15.06
CA ASP A 218 -17.35 3.56 -14.08
C ASP A 218 -17.24 2.03 -14.33
N SER A 219 -17.12 1.61 -15.59
CA SER A 219 -17.29 0.21 -16.03
C SER A 219 -16.04 -0.47 -16.59
N ASP A 220 -14.85 -0.09 -16.13
CA ASP A 220 -13.59 -0.76 -16.55
C ASP A 220 -12.57 -0.95 -15.41
N PHE A 221 -13.03 -0.99 -14.15
CA PHE A 221 -12.17 -1.44 -13.04
C PHE A 221 -12.11 -2.97 -13.01
N ASP A 222 -11.46 -3.55 -14.02
CA ASP A 222 -11.13 -4.97 -14.02
C ASP A 222 -10.13 -5.25 -12.89
N ILE A 223 -10.56 -6.00 -11.87
CA ILE A 223 -9.66 -6.57 -10.87
C ILE A 223 -8.87 -7.67 -11.59
N ASP A 224 -7.70 -7.32 -12.12
CA ASP A 224 -6.77 -8.26 -12.74
C ASP A 224 -6.07 -9.09 -11.64
N GLU A 225 -6.85 -9.94 -10.95
CA GLU A 225 -6.32 -10.88 -9.96
C GLU A 225 -5.39 -11.87 -10.65
N THR A 226 -4.16 -11.97 -10.15
CA THR A 226 -3.20 -12.95 -10.70
C THR A 226 -3.51 -14.34 -10.15
N ASP A 227 -3.21 -15.40 -10.92
CA ASP A 227 -3.36 -16.80 -10.45
C ASP A 227 -2.61 -17.06 -9.11
N LEU A 228 -1.56 -16.27 -8.84
CA LEU A 228 -0.76 -16.31 -7.62
C LEU A 228 -1.47 -15.70 -6.38
N GLU A 229 -2.61 -15.03 -6.54
CA GLU A 229 -3.41 -14.51 -5.43
C GLU A 229 -4.33 -15.57 -4.81
N SER A 230 -4.52 -16.71 -5.49
CA SER A 230 -5.29 -17.85 -4.97
C SER A 230 -4.70 -18.48 -3.70
N TYR A 231 -3.44 -18.17 -3.36
CA TYR A 231 -2.79 -18.67 -2.15
C TYR A 231 -3.17 -17.84 -0.92
N SER A 232 -4.10 -18.36 -0.12
CA SER A 232 -4.46 -17.76 1.17
C SER A 232 -3.28 -17.74 2.15
N THR A 233 -3.09 -16.61 2.84
CA THR A 233 -2.08 -16.40 3.85
C THR A 233 -2.70 -15.97 5.19
N VAL A 234 -1.86 -15.78 6.21
CA VAL A 234 -2.30 -15.23 7.49
C VAL A 234 -2.82 -13.78 7.38
N LEU A 235 -2.54 -13.07 6.29
CA LEU A 235 -3.09 -11.73 6.06
C LEU A 235 -4.60 -11.79 5.78
N GLU A 236 -5.04 -12.76 4.97
CA GLU A 236 -6.46 -12.96 4.64
C GLU A 236 -7.21 -13.57 5.81
N ALA A 237 -6.57 -14.48 6.55
CA ALA A 237 -7.20 -15.19 7.67
C ALA A 237 -7.26 -14.37 8.97
N ASN A 238 -6.53 -13.26 9.08
CA ASN A 238 -6.43 -12.48 10.31
C ASN A 238 -7.15 -11.13 10.19
N GLU A 239 -8.38 -11.09 10.68
CA GLU A 239 -9.21 -9.88 10.75
C GLU A 239 -8.62 -8.78 11.64
N ASP A 240 -7.67 -9.10 12.52
CA ASP A 240 -7.01 -8.11 13.38
C ASP A 240 -6.04 -7.20 12.60
N ILE A 241 -5.67 -7.57 11.37
CA ILE A 241 -4.77 -6.79 10.52
C ILE A 241 -5.60 -5.92 9.58
N ASP A 242 -5.91 -4.71 10.05
CA ASP A 242 -6.59 -3.67 9.28
C ASP A 242 -5.56 -2.67 8.72
N GLU A 243 -5.24 -2.77 7.43
CA GLU A 243 -4.28 -1.89 6.77
C GLU A 243 -4.67 -0.41 6.81
N PHE A 244 -5.97 -0.09 6.76
CA PHE A 244 -6.44 1.29 6.81
C PHE A 244 -6.25 1.90 8.21
N GLN A 245 -6.58 1.14 9.26
CA GLN A 245 -6.32 1.56 10.63
C GLN A 245 -4.82 1.75 10.87
N ILE A 246 -3.98 0.83 10.37
CA ILE A 246 -2.52 0.94 10.44
C ILE A 246 -2.01 2.19 9.71
N PHE A 247 -2.60 2.56 8.58
CA PHE A 247 -2.26 3.79 7.86
C PHE A 247 -2.57 5.04 8.68
N CYS A 248 -3.78 5.14 9.22
CA CYS A 248 -4.19 6.26 10.07
C CYS A 248 -3.25 6.42 11.27
N GLU A 249 -2.93 5.32 11.96
CA GLU A 249 -1.96 5.33 13.08
C GLU A 249 -0.56 5.76 12.64
N SER A 250 -0.12 5.32 11.45
CA SER A 250 1.18 5.70 10.89
C SER A 250 1.25 7.20 10.60
N LEU A 251 0.18 7.78 10.06
CA LEU A 251 0.08 9.23 9.82
C LEU A 251 -0.02 10.03 11.11
N GLN A 252 -0.75 9.55 12.12
CA GLN A 252 -0.83 10.20 13.43
C GLN A 252 0.55 10.24 14.12
N LYS A 253 1.29 9.12 14.07
CA LYS A 253 2.66 9.05 14.60
C LYS A 253 3.59 10.03 13.88
N LEU A 254 3.49 10.10 12.55
CA LEU A 254 4.25 11.03 11.71
C LEU A 254 4.06 12.49 12.12
N GLN A 255 2.86 12.85 12.59
CA GLN A 255 2.55 14.21 13.06
C GLN A 255 3.05 14.50 14.47
N SER A 256 3.01 13.49 15.36
CA SER A 256 3.46 13.63 16.74
C SER A 256 4.98 13.79 16.86
N ASP A 257 5.73 13.25 15.88
CA ASP A 257 7.18 13.27 15.84
C ASP A 257 7.70 14.31 14.82
N THR A 258 8.61 15.17 15.27
CA THR A 258 9.14 16.30 14.48
C THR A 258 10.56 16.06 13.98
N THR A 259 10.92 14.81 13.73
CA THR A 259 12.18 14.47 13.09
C THR A 259 12.28 15.05 11.67
N GLY A 260 13.51 15.30 11.21
CA GLY A 260 13.75 15.78 9.84
C GLY A 260 13.25 14.81 8.76
N TYR A 261 13.17 13.51 9.08
CA TYR A 261 12.56 12.50 8.21
C TYR A 261 11.07 12.77 7.98
N ASN A 262 10.31 13.01 9.06
CA ASN A 262 8.88 13.25 8.97
C ASN A 262 8.56 14.54 8.21
N GLN A 263 9.39 15.57 8.40
CA GLN A 263 9.31 16.79 7.59
C GLN A 263 9.55 16.50 6.11
N ALA A 264 10.56 15.69 5.77
CA ALA A 264 10.86 15.33 4.38
C ALA A 264 9.73 14.55 3.69
N LEU A 265 9.01 13.69 4.42
CA LEU A 265 7.82 13.00 3.93
C LEU A 265 6.70 13.99 3.56
N LEU A 266 6.44 14.99 4.40
CA LEU A 266 5.33 15.94 4.21
C LEU A 266 5.66 17.12 3.29
N GLN A 267 6.94 17.41 3.07
CA GLN A 267 7.39 18.63 2.37
C GLN A 267 6.92 18.70 0.91
N ASN A 268 6.84 17.56 0.23
CA ASN A 268 6.60 17.51 -1.22
C ASN A 268 5.14 17.19 -1.61
N LEU A 269 4.22 17.13 -0.64
CA LEU A 269 2.82 16.83 -0.94
C LEU A 269 2.10 18.03 -1.58
N THR A 270 1.50 17.78 -2.74
CA THR A 270 0.61 18.75 -3.43
C THR A 270 -0.70 18.93 -2.65
N ALA A 271 -1.42 20.03 -2.89
CA ALA A 271 -2.73 20.24 -2.26
C ALA A 271 -3.70 19.09 -2.56
N GLU A 272 -3.69 18.58 -3.78
CA GLU A 272 -4.48 17.42 -4.20
C GLU A 272 -4.13 16.17 -3.42
N GLN A 273 -2.85 15.84 -3.27
CA GLN A 273 -2.41 14.67 -2.50
C GLN A 273 -2.79 14.77 -1.02
N ARG A 274 -2.77 15.99 -0.46
CA ARG A 274 -3.24 16.24 0.91
C ARG A 274 -4.73 15.94 1.05
N THR A 275 -5.54 16.39 0.10
CA THR A 275 -6.98 16.09 0.04
C THR A 275 -7.23 14.58 -0.14
N GLN A 276 -6.47 13.90 -0.99
CA GLN A 276 -6.61 12.45 -1.19
C GLN A 276 -6.32 11.67 0.10
N ILE A 277 -5.27 12.04 0.84
CA ILE A 277 -4.97 11.46 2.16
C ILE A 277 -6.13 11.71 3.14
N GLN A 278 -6.68 12.92 3.17
CA GLN A 278 -7.83 13.25 4.03
C GLN A 278 -9.06 12.41 3.70
N ASN A 279 -9.35 12.19 2.42
CA ASN A 279 -10.45 11.33 1.99
C ASN A 279 -10.25 9.88 2.47
N ILE A 280 -9.05 9.33 2.29
CA ILE A 280 -8.73 7.96 2.75
C ILE A 280 -8.95 7.81 4.27
N ILE A 281 -8.53 8.79 5.07
CA ILE A 281 -8.73 8.78 6.52
C ILE A 281 -10.22 8.78 6.86
N ARG A 282 -10.99 9.69 6.25
CA ARG A 282 -12.43 9.78 6.48
C ARG A 282 -13.15 8.49 6.12
N ASP A 283 -12.81 7.88 4.99
CA ASP A 283 -13.44 6.64 4.53
C ASP A 283 -13.08 5.47 5.45
N THR A 284 -11.86 5.45 6.00
CA THR A 284 -11.45 4.50 7.04
C THR A 284 -12.31 4.62 8.30
N GLU A 285 -12.56 5.84 8.75
CA GLU A 285 -13.35 6.11 9.96
C GLU A 285 -14.82 5.70 9.78
N LYS A 286 -15.42 5.96 8.61
CA LYS A 286 -16.78 5.49 8.28
C LYS A 286 -16.88 3.97 8.36
N ARG A 287 -15.94 3.24 7.74
CA ARG A 287 -15.90 1.77 7.79
C ARG A 287 -15.80 1.23 9.21
N LYS A 288 -15.13 1.95 10.12
CA LYS A 288 -15.02 1.59 11.53
C LYS A 288 -16.33 1.76 12.29
N GLN A 289 -17.10 2.81 11.96
CA GLN A 289 -18.41 3.06 12.57
C GLN A 289 -19.46 2.04 12.11
N GLU A 290 -19.39 1.59 10.85
CA GLU A 290 -20.31 0.58 10.29
C GLU A 290 -20.06 -0.84 10.85
N LYS A 291 -18.83 -1.15 11.28
CA LYS A 291 -18.45 -2.45 11.87
C LYS A 291 -18.68 -2.54 13.39
N GLY A 292 -18.93 -1.42 14.07
CA GLY A 292 -19.04 -1.32 15.54
C GLY A 292 -20.47 -1.37 16.05
#